data_AF-A0A540K5G2-F1
#
_entry.id   AF-A0A540K5G2-F1
#
_cell.length_a   1.000
_cell.length_b   1.000
_cell.length_c   1.000
_cell.angle_alpha   90.00
_cell.angle_beta   90.00
_cell.angle_gamma   90.00
#
_symmetry.space_group_name_H-M   'P 1'
#
loop_
_entity.id
_entity.type
_entity.pdbx_description
1 polymer ?
#
loop_
_entity_poly.entity_id
_entity_poly.type
_entity_poly.pdbx_seq_one_letter_code
_entity_poly.pdbx_strand_id
1 'polypeptide(L)'
;MATAFSFAQTTLFSKTSPSLRTACLRSFTFCLPFSSSSTALSSDKLHNKKWRQPVASVLELGGVKIAKDDVLRDDPTNNVPDTIFAKLGLQLHRRDQHPLGILKNAIYEYFDTNYSNQFDKFDNLCPIVSVKENFDDVLVPADHVSRSYNDTYYIDSQTVLRCHTSAHQAEILRRGHTHFLVTGDVYRRDSIDSTHYPVFHQMEAVRVFSPQDWEASGTDGTSYAAGDLKKCLEGLARHLFGSVEMRWVDTYFPFTNPSFELEIFFQVYY
;
A
#
# COMPACT_ATOMS: atom_id res chain seq x y z
N MET A 1 -21.57 -3.51 -1.49
CA MET A 1 -20.82 -2.24 -1.71
C MET A 1 -19.42 -2.63 -2.13
N ALA A 2 -18.87 -2.10 -3.23
CA ALA A 2 -17.61 -2.59 -3.77
C ALA A 2 -16.40 -1.99 -3.05
N THR A 3 -15.55 -2.83 -2.45
CA THR A 3 -14.19 -2.43 -2.07
C THR A 3 -13.35 -2.41 -3.33
N ALA A 4 -13.10 -1.22 -3.90
CA ALA A 4 -12.35 -1.07 -5.14
C ALA A 4 -10.85 -1.37 -4.94
N PHE A 5 -10.48 -2.65 -5.09
CA PHE A 5 -9.10 -3.11 -5.14
C PHE A 5 -8.48 -2.75 -6.51
N SER A 6 -8.14 -1.47 -6.69
CA SER A 6 -7.38 -1.01 -7.86
C SER A 6 -5.94 -1.52 -7.76
N PHE A 7 -5.67 -2.61 -8.47
CA PHE A 7 -4.33 -3.12 -8.75
C PHE A 7 -3.94 -2.69 -10.17
N ALA A 8 -2.84 -1.95 -10.28
CA ALA A 8 -2.31 -1.46 -11.55
C ALA A 8 -0.87 -1.93 -11.75
N GLN A 9 -0.53 -2.33 -12.97
CA GLN A 9 0.70 -3.07 -13.27
C GLN A 9 1.32 -2.60 -14.59
N THR A 10 2.36 -1.77 -14.51
CA THR A 10 3.07 -1.26 -15.68
C THR A 10 4.20 -2.21 -16.11
N THR A 11 4.28 -2.53 -17.41
CA THR A 11 5.26 -3.48 -17.98
C THR A 11 6.39 -2.73 -18.71
N LEU A 12 7.65 -3.03 -18.38
CA LEU A 12 8.85 -2.49 -19.02
C LEU A 12 9.94 -3.56 -19.12
N PHE A 13 10.58 -3.69 -20.29
CA PHE A 13 11.50 -4.80 -20.59
C PHE A 13 12.99 -4.43 -20.47
N SER A 14 13.78 -5.33 -19.87
CA SER A 14 15.25 -5.36 -19.97
C SER A 14 15.72 -6.82 -20.16
N LYS A 15 17.01 -7.05 -20.44
CA LYS A 15 17.54 -8.38 -20.85
C LYS A 15 18.74 -8.86 -20.02
N THR A 16 18.68 -10.15 -19.65
CA THR A 16 19.78 -11.08 -19.29
C THR A 16 20.63 -10.74 -18.04
N SER A 17 20.76 -11.56 -16.97
CA SER A 17 20.97 -13.02 -16.78
C SER A 17 22.46 -13.44 -16.69
N PRO A 18 22.84 -14.52 -15.95
CA PRO A 18 22.28 -15.05 -14.69
C PRO A 18 23.35 -15.62 -13.69
N SER A 19 22.93 -16.27 -12.59
CA SER A 19 23.27 -17.69 -12.24
C SER A 19 23.61 -18.04 -10.76
N LEU A 20 22.99 -19.13 -10.23
CA LEU A 20 23.49 -20.10 -9.19
C LEU A 20 23.72 -19.53 -7.75
N ARG A 21 23.78 -20.26 -6.60
CA ARG A 21 23.45 -21.62 -6.07
C ARG A 21 23.60 -21.57 -4.51
N THR A 22 23.09 -22.43 -3.59
CA THR A 22 22.19 -23.61 -3.57
C THR A 22 21.48 -23.68 -2.17
N ALA A 23 20.64 -24.69 -1.89
CA ALA A 23 19.87 -24.87 -0.64
C ALA A 23 20.63 -25.50 0.56
N CYS A 24 20.09 -25.32 1.78
CA CYS A 24 19.94 -26.39 2.79
C CYS A 24 18.93 -26.02 3.91
N LEU A 25 18.31 -27.02 4.57
CA LEU A 25 17.41 -26.84 5.73
C LEU A 25 18.17 -27.05 7.06
N ARG A 26 17.65 -26.47 8.15
CA ARG A 26 17.45 -27.18 9.44
C ARG A 26 16.58 -26.39 10.42
N SER A 27 15.51 -27.02 10.92
CA SER A 27 14.68 -26.52 12.01
C SER A 27 15.26 -26.93 13.37
N PHE A 28 15.09 -26.09 14.40
CA PHE A 28 15.11 -26.50 15.80
C PHE A 28 14.08 -25.68 16.60
N THR A 29 13.54 -26.27 17.66
CA THR A 29 12.26 -25.83 18.26
C THR A 29 12.38 -25.76 19.79
N PHE A 30 11.95 -24.62 20.37
CA PHE A 30 11.60 -24.38 21.78
C PHE A 30 12.60 -24.76 22.89
N CYS A 31 12.84 -23.82 23.81
CA CYS A 31 12.05 -23.79 25.06
C CYS A 31 12.13 -22.45 25.79
N LEU A 32 11.13 -22.17 26.64
CA LEU A 32 11.05 -21.00 27.53
C LEU A 32 11.23 -21.45 28.99
N PRO A 33 11.81 -20.61 29.87
CA PRO A 33 11.53 -20.63 31.29
C PRO A 33 10.63 -19.43 31.68
N PHE A 34 9.46 -19.72 32.25
CA PHE A 34 8.72 -18.75 33.05
C PHE A 34 9.49 -18.44 34.34
N SER A 35 9.37 -17.21 34.85
CA SER A 35 9.65 -16.88 36.25
C SER A 35 8.61 -15.89 36.75
N SER A 36 7.94 -16.23 37.84
CA SER A 36 6.89 -15.44 38.46
C SER A 36 7.37 -14.82 39.78
N SER A 37 7.08 -13.54 39.98
CA SER A 37 7.24 -12.86 41.26
C SER A 37 6.09 -11.89 41.47
N SER A 38 5.37 -12.08 42.57
CA SER A 38 4.18 -11.30 42.93
C SER A 38 4.49 -10.26 43.99
N THR A 39 4.00 -9.05 43.79
CA THR A 39 3.95 -7.99 44.82
C THR A 39 2.55 -7.36 44.83
N ALA A 40 2.07 -7.03 46.02
CA ALA A 40 0.65 -6.76 46.26
C ALA A 40 0.19 -5.39 45.77
N LEU A 41 -1.12 -5.27 45.50
CA LEU A 41 -1.77 -3.98 45.31
C LEU A 41 -1.72 -3.15 46.60
N SER A 42 -1.47 -1.85 46.46
CA SER A 42 -1.95 -0.84 47.41
C SER A 42 -2.82 0.15 46.63
N SER A 43 -3.97 0.52 47.21
CA SER A 43 -4.95 1.41 46.59
C SER A 43 -4.71 2.84 47.06
N ASP A 44 -4.27 3.73 46.17
CA ASP A 44 -4.47 5.16 46.42
C ASP A 44 -4.64 6.06 45.18
N LYS A 45 -5.64 6.94 45.26
CA LYS A 45 -5.93 8.16 44.46
C LYS A 45 -5.60 8.15 42.96
N LEU A 46 -6.60 7.80 42.15
CA LEU A 46 -6.64 8.01 40.71
C LEU A 46 -6.68 9.51 40.32
N HIS A 47 -5.52 10.18 40.27
CA HIS A 47 -5.42 11.52 39.72
C HIS A 47 -5.57 11.50 38.19
N ASN A 48 -6.56 12.23 37.67
CA ASN A 48 -6.90 12.27 36.24
C ASN A 48 -5.87 13.09 35.42
N LYS A 49 -4.66 12.54 35.26
CA LYS A 49 -3.64 13.08 34.37
C LYS A 49 -4.07 12.88 32.91
N LYS A 50 -4.50 13.97 32.27
CA LYS A 50 -4.66 14.03 30.81
C LYS A 50 -3.33 13.67 30.15
N TRP A 51 -3.25 12.49 29.54
CA TRP A 51 -2.11 12.05 28.74
C TRP A 51 -2.01 12.86 27.45
N ARG A 52 -1.51 14.09 27.54
CA ARG A 52 -0.82 14.72 26.40
C ARG A 52 0.52 14.03 26.28
N GLN A 53 0.64 13.08 25.34
CA GLN A 53 1.97 12.73 24.84
C GLN A 53 2.63 14.00 24.28
N PRO A 54 3.96 14.15 24.40
CA PRO A 54 4.64 15.20 23.65
C PRO A 54 4.40 14.92 22.17
N VAL A 55 3.90 15.92 21.43
CA VAL A 55 3.91 15.84 19.96
C VAL A 55 5.37 15.82 19.57
N ALA A 56 5.85 14.69 19.05
CA ALA A 56 7.20 14.59 18.52
C ALA A 56 7.32 15.63 17.40
N SER A 57 8.23 16.60 17.57
CA SER A 57 8.43 17.66 16.58
C SER A 57 9.03 17.15 15.26
N VAL A 58 9.51 15.90 15.26
CA VAL A 58 10.06 15.15 14.13
C VAL A 58 9.44 13.75 14.10
N LEU A 59 8.95 13.34 12.93
CA LEU A 59 8.49 11.99 12.61
C LEU A 59 9.55 11.24 11.78
N GLU A 60 9.57 9.92 11.84
CA GLU A 60 10.44 9.05 11.02
C GLU A 60 9.58 8.25 10.02
N LEU A 61 9.55 8.67 8.75
CA LEU A 61 8.77 8.02 7.67
C LEU A 61 9.73 7.61 6.54
N GLY A 62 9.75 6.34 6.12
CA GLY A 62 10.71 5.86 5.11
C GLY A 62 12.19 5.94 5.51
N GLY A 63 12.51 6.18 6.78
CA GLY A 63 13.87 6.52 7.23
C GLY A 63 14.25 8.00 7.02
N VAL A 64 13.27 8.85 6.69
CA VAL A 64 13.41 10.30 6.59
C VAL A 64 12.81 10.96 7.82
N LYS A 65 13.59 11.85 8.43
CA LYS A 65 13.16 12.74 9.50
C LYS A 65 12.37 13.91 8.92
N ILE A 66 11.13 14.07 9.35
CA ILE A 66 10.19 15.07 8.86
C ILE A 66 9.69 15.89 10.06
N ALA A 67 10.03 17.17 10.09
CA ALA A 67 9.53 18.10 11.10
C ALA A 67 8.08 18.51 10.81
N LYS A 68 7.41 19.15 11.78
CA LYS A 68 6.11 19.80 11.52
C LYS A 68 6.21 20.84 10.41
N ASP A 69 7.27 21.65 10.46
CA ASP A 69 7.49 22.79 9.57
C ASP A 69 7.90 22.35 8.14
N ASP A 70 8.31 21.08 7.97
CA ASP A 70 8.53 20.48 6.65
C ASP A 70 7.22 20.19 5.90
N VAL A 71 6.09 20.07 6.62
CA VAL A 71 4.77 19.71 6.05
C VAL A 71 3.81 20.88 6.08
N LEU A 72 3.80 21.67 7.17
CA LEU A 72 2.96 22.85 7.33
C LEU A 72 3.77 24.12 7.04
N ARG A 73 4.22 24.23 5.79
CA ARG A 73 5.04 25.34 5.26
C ARG A 73 4.19 26.60 5.10
N ASP A 74 4.82 27.76 5.27
CA ASP A 74 4.24 29.05 4.86
C ASP A 74 4.40 29.21 3.33
N ASP A 75 3.62 28.42 2.59
CA ASP A 75 3.57 28.39 1.12
C ASP A 75 2.12 28.61 0.65
N PRO A 76 1.87 29.50 -0.34
CA PRO A 76 0.51 29.86 -0.76
C PRO A 76 -0.27 28.72 -1.45
N THR A 77 0.37 27.60 -1.75
CA THR A 77 -0.24 26.39 -2.31
C THR A 77 -0.41 25.26 -1.29
N ASN A 78 0.12 25.43 -0.06
CA ASN A 78 -0.07 24.47 1.02
C ASN A 78 -1.55 24.41 1.42
N ASN A 79 -2.09 23.20 1.52
CA ASN A 79 -3.48 22.97 1.94
C ASN A 79 -3.63 21.86 3.00
N VAL A 80 -2.53 21.45 3.64
CA VAL A 80 -2.52 20.40 4.68
C VAL A 80 -2.92 21.00 6.03
N PRO A 81 -4.02 20.56 6.68
CA PRO A 81 -4.35 21.01 8.02
C PRO A 81 -3.60 20.21 9.11
N ASP A 82 -3.45 20.79 10.31
CA ASP A 82 -2.95 20.12 11.51
C ASP A 82 -3.60 18.75 11.78
N THR A 83 -4.88 18.60 11.45
CA THR A 83 -5.66 17.36 11.64
C THR A 83 -5.23 16.20 10.74
N ILE A 84 -4.57 16.50 9.61
CA ILE A 84 -3.98 15.53 8.67
C ILE A 84 -2.50 15.33 8.97
N PHE A 85 -1.76 16.38 9.33
CA PHE A 85 -0.40 16.23 9.87
C PHE A 85 -0.37 15.26 11.07
N ALA A 86 -1.35 15.36 11.96
CA ALA A 86 -1.52 14.45 13.11
C ALA A 86 -1.91 12.99 12.75
N LYS A 87 -2.00 12.64 11.45
CA LYS A 87 -2.19 11.26 10.96
C LYS A 87 -0.89 10.65 10.40
N LEU A 88 0.06 11.48 9.97
CA LEU A 88 1.36 11.04 9.50
C LEU A 88 2.07 10.23 10.59
N GLY A 89 2.70 9.12 10.21
CA GLY A 89 3.38 8.22 11.14
C GLY A 89 2.47 7.31 11.96
N LEU A 90 1.14 7.36 11.82
CA LEU A 90 0.27 6.37 12.46
C LEU A 90 0.52 4.95 11.93
N GLN A 91 0.81 4.81 10.63
CA GLN A 91 1.26 3.56 9.97
C GLN A 91 0.42 2.34 10.40
N LEU A 92 -0.91 2.41 10.28
CA LEU A 92 -1.84 1.45 10.89
C LEU A 92 -1.77 0.05 10.24
N HIS A 93 -1.29 -0.03 9.00
CA HIS A 93 -0.96 -1.27 8.28
C HIS A 93 0.29 -1.99 8.83
N ARG A 94 1.11 -1.32 9.65
CA ARG A 94 2.33 -1.86 10.26
C ARG A 94 2.12 -2.31 11.72
N ARG A 95 0.87 -2.36 12.17
CA ARG A 95 0.47 -2.77 13.52
C ARG A 95 -0.25 -4.12 13.41
N ASP A 96 0.42 -5.23 13.72
CA ASP A 96 -0.10 -6.58 13.46
C ASP A 96 -1.41 -6.92 14.16
N GLN A 97 -1.75 -6.21 15.25
CA GLN A 97 -3.01 -6.37 16.00
C GLN A 97 -4.12 -5.41 15.54
N HIS A 98 -3.86 -4.56 14.54
CA HIS A 98 -4.84 -3.67 13.94
C HIS A 98 -5.47 -4.34 12.70
N PRO A 99 -6.78 -4.19 12.41
CA PRO A 99 -7.42 -4.88 11.28
C PRO A 99 -6.73 -4.69 9.93
N LEU A 100 -6.16 -3.51 9.67
CA LEU A 100 -5.38 -3.24 8.45
C LEU A 100 -4.03 -3.96 8.42
N GLY A 101 -3.39 -4.19 9.56
CA GLY A 101 -2.17 -4.99 9.67
C GLY A 101 -2.46 -6.48 9.53
N ILE A 102 -3.55 -6.97 10.13
CA ILE A 102 -4.05 -8.34 9.95
C ILE A 102 -4.33 -8.61 8.46
N LEU A 103 -5.07 -7.71 7.80
CA LEU A 103 -5.37 -7.83 6.36
C LEU A 103 -4.10 -7.77 5.51
N LYS A 104 -3.16 -6.85 5.79
CA LYS A 104 -1.86 -6.81 5.10
C LYS A 104 -1.13 -8.15 5.22
N ASN A 105 -1.04 -8.69 6.44
CA ASN A 105 -0.29 -9.91 6.72
C ASN A 105 -0.92 -11.13 6.03
N ALA A 106 -2.26 -11.22 5.97
CA ALA A 106 -2.96 -12.26 5.22
C ALA A 106 -2.69 -12.17 3.70
N ILE A 107 -2.68 -10.97 3.11
CA ILE A 107 -2.31 -10.81 1.70
C ILE A 107 -0.82 -11.18 1.48
N TYR A 108 0.06 -10.80 2.41
CA TYR A 108 1.49 -11.18 2.33
C TYR A 108 1.68 -12.70 2.42
N GLU A 109 0.92 -13.41 3.25
CA GLU A 109 0.90 -14.88 3.35
C GLU A 109 0.41 -15.54 2.06
N TYR A 110 -0.64 -14.99 1.43
CA TYR A 110 -1.08 -15.43 0.10
C TYR A 110 0.05 -15.34 -0.94
N PHE A 111 0.75 -14.20 -1.00
CA PHE A 111 1.87 -14.03 -1.94
C PHE A 111 3.08 -14.91 -1.60
N ASP A 112 3.44 -15.11 -0.33
CA ASP A 112 4.52 -16.02 0.08
C ASP A 112 4.21 -17.49 -0.24
N THR A 113 2.93 -17.88 -0.17
CA THR A 113 2.46 -19.23 -0.45
C THR A 113 2.41 -19.54 -1.95
N ASN A 114 1.88 -18.61 -2.76
CA ASN A 114 1.64 -18.85 -4.19
C ASN A 114 2.81 -18.38 -5.09
N TYR A 115 3.58 -17.39 -4.64
CA TYR A 115 4.67 -16.74 -5.38
C TYR A 115 5.95 -16.68 -4.53
N SER A 116 6.27 -17.81 -3.89
CA SER A 116 7.30 -17.90 -2.85
C SER A 116 8.65 -17.29 -3.25
N ASN A 117 9.12 -16.33 -2.45
CA ASN A 117 10.36 -15.56 -2.65
C ASN A 117 10.44 -14.78 -3.98
N GLN A 118 9.32 -14.47 -4.63
CA GLN A 118 9.29 -13.62 -5.84
C GLN A 118 9.04 -12.15 -5.51
N PHE A 119 8.17 -11.83 -4.54
CA PHE A 119 7.71 -10.46 -4.29
C PHE A 119 8.47 -9.77 -3.16
N ASP A 120 9.19 -8.69 -3.48
CA ASP A 120 9.69 -7.71 -2.50
C ASP A 120 8.53 -7.00 -1.79
N LYS A 121 8.74 -6.54 -0.54
CA LYS A 121 7.67 -5.96 0.30
C LYS A 121 8.07 -4.60 0.88
N PHE A 122 7.34 -3.55 0.48
CA PHE A 122 7.59 -2.16 0.88
C PHE A 122 6.41 -1.60 1.69
N ASP A 123 6.47 -1.74 3.02
CA ASP A 123 5.40 -1.29 3.94
C ASP A 123 5.73 0.02 4.70
N ASN A 124 6.90 0.62 4.45
CA ASN A 124 7.47 1.72 5.24
C ASN A 124 7.72 3.03 4.48
N LEU A 125 7.44 3.09 3.16
CA LEU A 125 7.78 4.22 2.28
C LEU A 125 7.15 5.54 2.75
N CYS A 126 7.88 6.65 2.55
CA CYS A 126 7.39 7.99 2.91
C CYS A 126 6.09 8.35 2.16
N PRO A 127 5.06 8.88 2.84
CA PRO A 127 3.83 9.35 2.19
C PRO A 127 3.99 10.73 1.52
N ILE A 128 5.06 11.47 1.83
CA ILE A 128 5.42 12.70 1.13
C ILE A 128 6.16 12.32 -0.15
N VAL A 129 5.63 12.76 -1.29
CA VAL A 129 6.16 12.47 -2.64
C VAL A 129 6.06 13.73 -3.51
N SER A 130 6.81 13.77 -4.61
CA SER A 130 6.64 14.83 -5.60
C SER A 130 5.33 14.70 -6.39
N VAL A 131 4.84 15.81 -6.91
CA VAL A 131 3.76 15.86 -7.93
C VAL A 131 4.10 14.97 -9.13
N LYS A 132 5.40 14.90 -9.48
CA LYS A 132 5.91 14.05 -10.56
C LYS A 132 5.71 12.57 -10.27
N GLU A 133 6.10 12.09 -9.09
CA GLU A 133 5.92 10.69 -8.70
C GLU A 133 4.44 10.35 -8.60
N ASN A 134 3.64 11.21 -7.96
CA ASN A 134 2.22 10.95 -7.73
C ASN A 134 1.34 11.03 -8.99
N PHE A 135 1.75 11.74 -10.04
CA PHE A 135 0.91 11.94 -11.22
C PHE A 135 1.63 11.77 -12.56
N ASP A 136 2.78 12.43 -12.79
CA ASP A 136 3.45 12.43 -14.10
C ASP A 136 4.02 11.04 -14.45
N ASP A 137 4.65 10.38 -13.48
CA ASP A 137 5.25 9.04 -13.63
C ASP A 137 4.21 7.91 -13.77
N VAL A 138 2.95 8.19 -13.41
CA VAL A 138 1.78 7.33 -13.65
C VAL A 138 0.86 7.88 -14.75
N LEU A 139 1.41 8.72 -15.64
CA LEU A 139 0.76 9.21 -16.88
C LEU A 139 -0.58 9.96 -16.69
N VAL A 140 -0.90 10.40 -15.47
CA VAL A 140 -2.11 11.19 -15.19
C VAL A 140 -1.98 12.55 -15.88
N PRO A 141 -2.93 13.01 -16.73
CA PRO A 141 -2.82 14.29 -17.43
C PRO A 141 -2.65 15.50 -16.51
N ALA A 142 -2.02 16.58 -17.01
CA ALA A 142 -1.75 17.80 -16.24
C ALA A 142 -3.02 18.59 -15.87
N ASP A 143 -4.09 18.41 -16.64
CA ASP A 143 -5.43 18.95 -16.48
C ASP A 143 -6.41 17.97 -15.79
N HIS A 144 -5.94 16.80 -15.37
CA HIS A 144 -6.78 15.78 -14.75
C HIS A 144 -7.30 16.21 -13.38
N VAL A 145 -8.58 15.96 -13.11
CA VAL A 145 -9.30 16.45 -11.92
C VAL A 145 -8.61 16.08 -10.60
N SER A 146 -7.94 14.93 -10.51
CA SER A 146 -7.22 14.52 -9.29
C SER A 146 -6.07 15.44 -8.88
N ARG A 147 -5.55 16.29 -9.80
CA ARG A 147 -4.56 17.34 -9.49
C ARG A 147 -5.18 18.60 -8.89
N SER A 148 -6.51 18.62 -8.72
CA SER A 148 -7.24 19.70 -8.05
C SER A 148 -6.79 19.87 -6.60
N TYR A 149 -6.56 21.11 -6.18
CA TYR A 149 -6.36 21.46 -4.78
C TYR A 149 -7.57 21.13 -3.89
N ASN A 150 -8.76 20.85 -4.45
CA ASN A 150 -9.90 20.38 -3.69
C ASN A 150 -9.81 18.90 -3.32
N ASP A 151 -9.04 18.11 -4.07
CA ASP A 151 -9.04 16.64 -4.07
C ASP A 151 -7.72 16.06 -3.52
N THR A 152 -6.62 16.81 -3.66
CA THR A 152 -5.25 16.41 -3.27
C THR A 152 -4.67 17.32 -2.18
N TYR A 153 -3.89 16.72 -1.27
CA TYR A 153 -3.16 17.41 -0.23
C TYR A 153 -1.77 17.86 -0.72
N TYR A 154 -1.61 19.16 -0.95
CA TYR A 154 -0.37 19.82 -1.37
C TYR A 154 0.37 20.41 -0.17
N ILE A 155 1.67 20.14 -0.07
CA ILE A 155 2.61 20.75 0.89
C ILE A 155 3.24 22.02 0.29
N ASP A 156 3.52 21.96 -1.01
CA ASP A 156 3.90 23.08 -1.88
C ASP A 156 3.59 22.70 -3.33
N SER A 157 3.82 23.61 -4.26
CA SER A 157 3.48 23.44 -5.68
C SER A 157 4.13 22.24 -6.39
N GLN A 158 5.12 21.58 -5.77
CA GLN A 158 5.82 20.41 -6.31
C GLN A 158 5.72 19.16 -5.43
N THR A 159 5.13 19.27 -4.23
CA THR A 159 5.16 18.24 -3.18
C THR A 159 3.76 17.95 -2.63
N VAL A 160 3.36 16.67 -2.58
CA VAL A 160 2.04 16.22 -2.12
C VAL A 160 2.14 15.11 -1.08
N LEU A 161 1.06 14.90 -0.33
CA LEU A 161 0.81 13.63 0.33
C LEU A 161 0.21 12.67 -0.70
N ARG A 162 0.78 11.47 -0.85
CA ARG A 162 0.45 10.53 -1.93
C ARG A 162 -1.05 10.17 -1.97
N CYS A 163 -1.67 10.31 -3.14
CA CYS A 163 -3.08 10.03 -3.38
C CYS A 163 -3.36 8.53 -3.57
N HIS A 164 -2.32 7.76 -3.88
CA HIS A 164 -2.31 6.32 -4.03
C HIS A 164 -0.90 5.77 -3.84
N THR A 165 -0.75 4.47 -3.57
CA THR A 165 0.58 3.83 -3.49
C THR A 165 1.32 3.84 -4.83
N SER A 166 0.60 4.00 -5.96
CA SER A 166 1.17 3.90 -7.31
C SER A 166 2.23 4.96 -7.62
N ALA A 167 2.29 6.03 -6.81
CA ALA A 167 3.35 7.02 -6.83
C ALA A 167 4.77 6.39 -6.74
N HIS A 168 4.88 5.23 -6.10
CA HIS A 168 6.15 4.52 -5.92
C HIS A 168 6.47 3.52 -7.05
N GLN A 169 5.54 3.21 -7.98
CA GLN A 169 5.78 2.19 -9.03
C GLN A 169 7.04 2.50 -9.84
N ALA A 170 7.13 3.71 -10.38
CA ALA A 170 8.19 4.07 -11.31
C ALA A 170 9.58 4.15 -10.64
N GLU A 171 9.65 4.57 -9.37
CA GLU A 171 10.90 4.57 -8.59
C GLU A 171 11.39 3.13 -8.33
N ILE A 172 10.50 2.25 -7.88
CA ILE A 172 10.81 0.86 -7.54
C ILE A 172 11.19 0.05 -8.80
N LEU A 173 10.48 0.26 -9.92
CA LEU A 173 10.83 -0.31 -11.23
C LEU A 173 12.19 0.18 -11.75
N ARG A 174 12.50 1.48 -11.63
CA ARG A 174 13.82 2.04 -12.01
C ARG A 174 14.98 1.45 -11.19
N ARG A 175 14.71 1.03 -9.95
CA ARG A 175 15.65 0.32 -9.08
C ARG A 175 15.83 -1.17 -9.42
N GLY A 176 15.09 -1.69 -10.40
CA GLY A 176 15.23 -3.05 -10.91
C GLY A 176 14.36 -4.11 -10.23
N HIS A 177 13.49 -3.72 -9.29
CA HIS A 177 12.52 -4.64 -8.69
C HIS A 177 11.40 -4.92 -9.71
N THR A 178 11.22 -6.18 -10.11
CA THR A 178 10.23 -6.60 -11.12
C THR A 178 8.97 -7.23 -10.53
N HIS A 179 9.02 -7.64 -9.26
CA HIS A 179 7.94 -8.32 -8.54
C HIS A 179 7.91 -7.72 -7.12
N PHE A 180 6.90 -6.90 -6.80
CA PHE A 180 6.87 -6.21 -5.51
C PHE A 180 5.45 -5.86 -5.04
N LEU A 181 5.29 -5.78 -3.72
CA LEU A 181 4.12 -5.28 -3.03
C LEU A 181 4.45 -3.95 -2.35
N VAL A 182 3.60 -2.94 -2.55
CA VAL A 182 3.64 -1.68 -1.79
C VAL A 182 2.46 -1.67 -0.82
N THR A 183 2.64 -1.15 0.40
CA THR A 183 1.54 -0.96 1.35
C THR A 183 1.72 0.34 2.12
N GLY A 184 0.70 1.19 2.14
CA GLY A 184 0.81 2.50 2.76
C GLY A 184 -0.53 3.16 3.08
N ASP A 185 -0.47 4.06 4.04
CA ASP A 185 -1.41 5.16 4.22
C ASP A 185 -1.37 6.10 3.01
N VAL A 186 -2.54 6.48 2.51
CA VAL A 186 -2.75 7.36 1.34
C VAL A 186 -3.76 8.45 1.69
N TYR A 187 -3.60 9.61 1.06
CA TYR A 187 -4.16 10.87 1.51
C TYR A 187 -4.99 11.51 0.40
N ARG A 188 -6.28 11.76 0.65
CA ARG A 188 -7.18 12.44 -0.29
C ARG A 188 -8.06 13.43 0.44
N ARG A 189 -8.33 14.56 -0.18
CA ARG A 189 -9.36 15.48 0.28
C ARG A 189 -10.69 14.98 -0.26
N ASP A 190 -11.51 14.46 0.64
CA ASP A 190 -12.82 13.89 0.31
C ASP A 190 -13.85 14.39 1.34
N SER A 191 -15.11 14.14 1.03
CA SER A 191 -16.20 14.05 1.99
C SER A 191 -15.86 13.12 3.17
N ILE A 192 -16.57 13.30 4.28
CA ILE A 192 -16.41 12.45 5.48
C ILE A 192 -17.76 11.79 5.76
N ASP A 193 -17.87 10.51 5.45
CA ASP A 193 -19.06 9.68 5.66
C ASP A 193 -18.67 8.27 6.14
N SER A 194 -19.55 7.27 5.98
CA SER A 194 -19.28 5.87 6.38
C SER A 194 -18.35 5.09 5.43
N THR A 195 -17.99 5.68 4.29
CA THR A 195 -17.19 5.11 3.21
C THR A 195 -15.94 5.94 2.88
N HIS A 196 -16.00 7.26 3.03
CA HIS A 196 -14.93 8.19 2.72
C HIS A 196 -14.26 8.72 3.99
N TYR A 197 -12.93 8.60 4.07
CA TYR A 197 -12.11 9.16 5.14
C TYR A 197 -10.79 9.70 4.58
N PRO A 198 -10.32 10.92 4.96
CA PRO A 198 -9.19 11.57 4.28
C PRO A 198 -7.83 10.85 4.33
N VAL A 199 -7.68 9.86 5.21
CA VAL A 199 -6.48 9.01 5.32
C VAL A 199 -6.89 7.55 5.42
N PHE A 200 -6.92 6.87 4.28
CA PHE A 200 -7.15 5.43 4.17
C PHE A 200 -5.85 4.71 3.80
N HIS A 201 -5.90 3.41 3.54
CA HIS A 201 -4.71 2.61 3.24
C HIS A 201 -4.93 1.79 1.97
N GLN A 202 -3.87 1.62 1.18
CA GLN A 202 -3.85 0.76 0.01
C GLN A 202 -2.75 -0.30 0.13
N MET A 203 -2.99 -1.44 -0.53
CA MET A 203 -1.94 -2.35 -0.96
C MET A 203 -2.00 -2.44 -2.48
N GLU A 204 -0.84 -2.57 -3.09
CA GLU A 204 -0.64 -2.66 -4.52
C GLU A 204 0.41 -3.72 -4.83
N ALA A 205 0.29 -4.36 -5.99
CA ALA A 205 1.19 -5.40 -6.46
C ALA A 205 1.60 -5.09 -7.90
N VAL A 206 2.91 -5.11 -8.16
CA VAL A 206 3.47 -5.00 -9.51
C VAL A 206 4.24 -6.27 -9.82
N ARG A 207 4.06 -6.75 -11.05
CA ARG A 207 4.73 -7.91 -11.62
C ARG A 207 5.13 -7.60 -13.06
N VAL A 208 6.34 -7.95 -13.45
CA VAL A 208 6.84 -7.73 -14.82
C VAL A 208 7.27 -9.08 -15.41
N PHE A 209 6.65 -9.42 -16.53
CA PHE A 209 6.96 -10.63 -17.30
C PHE A 209 8.03 -10.38 -18.35
N SER A 210 8.83 -11.39 -18.60
CA SER A 210 9.72 -11.50 -19.75
C SER A 210 9.04 -12.29 -20.88
N PRO A 211 9.49 -12.17 -22.15
CA PRO A 211 8.94 -12.98 -23.24
C PRO A 211 8.96 -14.48 -22.96
N GLN A 212 9.96 -14.95 -22.21
CA GLN A 212 10.13 -16.36 -21.84
C GLN A 212 8.97 -16.89 -20.97
N ASP A 213 8.25 -16.02 -20.25
CA ASP A 213 7.13 -16.41 -19.39
C ASP A 213 5.86 -16.74 -20.20
N TRP A 214 5.63 -16.05 -21.32
CA TRP A 214 4.43 -16.22 -22.16
C TRP A 214 4.67 -16.93 -23.50
N GLU A 215 5.90 -16.98 -24.03
CA GLU A 215 6.24 -17.64 -25.31
C GLU A 215 5.70 -19.09 -25.38
N ALA A 216 5.73 -19.82 -24.27
CA ALA A 216 5.23 -21.20 -24.18
C ALA A 216 3.69 -21.33 -24.09
N SER A 217 2.95 -20.23 -23.90
CA SER A 217 1.49 -20.23 -23.76
C SER A 217 0.74 -20.17 -25.11
N GLY A 218 1.42 -19.72 -26.18
CA GLY A 218 0.79 -19.45 -27.47
C GLY A 218 -0.09 -18.20 -27.51
N THR A 219 -0.16 -17.40 -26.43
CA THR A 219 -0.84 -16.09 -26.40
C THR A 219 0.17 -14.93 -26.43
N ASP A 220 -0.31 -13.72 -26.73
CA ASP A 220 0.49 -12.51 -26.57
C ASP A 220 0.68 -12.14 -25.09
N GLY A 221 1.72 -11.36 -24.79
CA GLY A 221 2.08 -10.98 -23.43
C GLY A 221 1.00 -10.17 -22.68
N THR A 222 0.14 -9.43 -23.38
CA THR A 222 -0.95 -8.66 -22.77
C THR A 222 -2.08 -9.60 -22.33
N SER A 223 -2.49 -10.52 -23.21
CA SER A 223 -3.47 -11.57 -22.89
C SER A 223 -2.97 -12.48 -21.77
N TYR A 224 -1.69 -12.84 -21.78
CA TYR A 224 -1.06 -13.63 -20.72
C TYR A 224 -1.07 -12.89 -19.37
N ALA A 225 -0.58 -11.64 -19.33
CA ALA A 225 -0.51 -10.85 -18.10
C ALA A 225 -1.91 -10.58 -17.52
N ALA A 226 -2.91 -10.29 -18.36
CA ALA A 226 -4.30 -10.17 -17.94
C ALA A 226 -4.85 -11.48 -17.36
N GLY A 227 -4.48 -12.64 -17.93
CA GLY A 227 -4.85 -13.96 -17.41
C GLY A 227 -4.25 -14.26 -16.03
N ASP A 228 -2.95 -13.99 -15.83
CA ASP A 228 -2.28 -14.17 -14.54
C ASP A 228 -2.82 -13.21 -13.48
N LEU A 229 -3.02 -11.93 -13.82
CA LEU A 229 -3.62 -10.92 -12.95
C LEU A 229 -5.00 -11.35 -12.45
N LYS A 230 -5.90 -11.77 -13.36
CA LYS A 230 -7.25 -12.19 -12.98
C LYS A 230 -7.23 -13.45 -12.11
N LYS A 231 -6.39 -14.43 -12.45
CA LYS A 231 -6.17 -15.65 -11.64
C LYS A 231 -5.62 -15.33 -10.25
N CYS A 232 -4.65 -14.42 -10.14
CA CYS A 232 -4.06 -13.97 -8.88
C CYS A 232 -5.09 -13.30 -7.97
N LEU A 233 -5.86 -12.35 -8.50
CA LEU A 233 -6.80 -11.56 -7.71
C LEU A 233 -8.05 -12.36 -7.29
N GLU A 234 -8.58 -13.24 -8.16
CA GLU A 234 -9.62 -14.18 -7.72
C GLU A 234 -9.10 -15.21 -6.71
N GLY A 235 -7.83 -15.63 -6.83
CA GLY A 235 -7.17 -16.50 -5.85
C GLY A 235 -7.03 -15.82 -4.48
N LEU A 236 -6.62 -14.55 -4.47
CA LEU A 236 -6.51 -13.73 -3.26
C LEU A 236 -7.89 -13.48 -2.64
N ALA A 237 -8.91 -13.14 -3.42
CA ALA A 237 -10.27 -12.96 -2.93
C ALA A 237 -10.81 -14.25 -2.28
N ARG A 238 -10.57 -15.42 -2.89
CA ARG A 238 -10.93 -16.72 -2.31
C ARG A 238 -10.14 -17.08 -1.05
N HIS A 239 -8.89 -16.63 -0.94
CA HIS A 239 -8.09 -16.81 0.28
C HIS A 239 -8.58 -15.93 1.44
N LEU A 240 -8.92 -14.65 1.17
CA LEU A 240 -9.35 -13.70 2.19
C LEU A 240 -10.81 -13.90 2.66
N PHE A 241 -11.72 -14.27 1.74
CA PHE A 241 -13.16 -14.28 1.99
C PHE A 241 -13.83 -15.66 1.80
N GLY A 242 -13.08 -16.68 1.35
CA GLY A 242 -13.63 -17.99 1.03
C GLY A 242 -14.44 -18.00 -0.28
N SER A 243 -15.59 -18.69 -0.28
CA SER A 243 -16.45 -18.79 -1.46
C SER A 243 -17.32 -17.54 -1.64
N VAL A 244 -16.79 -16.52 -2.31
CA VAL A 244 -17.51 -15.29 -2.66
C VAL A 244 -17.84 -15.18 -4.16
N GLU A 245 -18.96 -14.52 -4.46
CA GLU A 245 -19.32 -14.12 -5.81
C GLU A 245 -18.49 -12.91 -6.25
N MET A 246 -18.03 -12.93 -7.50
CA MET A 246 -17.09 -11.97 -8.07
C MET A 246 -17.49 -11.61 -9.50
N ARG A 247 -17.26 -10.36 -9.92
CA ARG A 247 -17.35 -9.96 -11.33
C ARG A 247 -16.20 -9.05 -11.73
N TRP A 248 -15.75 -9.21 -12.96
CA TRP A 248 -14.80 -8.32 -13.61
C TRP A 248 -15.55 -7.19 -14.33
N VAL A 249 -15.09 -5.96 -14.15
CA VAL A 249 -15.59 -4.77 -14.85
C VAL A 249 -14.43 -4.14 -15.61
N ASP A 250 -14.61 -3.84 -16.89
CA ASP A 250 -13.59 -3.14 -17.67
C ASP A 250 -13.61 -1.64 -17.29
N THR A 251 -12.44 -1.06 -17.01
CA THR A 251 -12.29 0.32 -16.50
C THR A 251 -11.18 1.07 -17.25
N TYR A 252 -10.79 2.25 -16.77
CA TYR A 252 -9.65 3.01 -17.28
C TYR A 252 -8.82 3.64 -16.15
N PHE A 253 -7.52 3.37 -16.14
CA PHE A 253 -6.51 4.13 -15.41
C PHE A 253 -5.42 4.59 -16.41
N PRO A 254 -4.87 5.83 -16.32
CA PRO A 254 -3.88 6.32 -17.30
C PRO A 254 -2.60 5.49 -17.42
N PHE A 255 -2.29 4.66 -16.42
CA PHE A 255 -1.08 3.87 -16.28
C PHE A 255 -1.23 2.38 -16.66
N THR A 256 -2.42 1.93 -17.07
CA THR A 256 -2.69 0.54 -17.48
C THR A 256 -3.63 0.42 -18.68
N ASN A 257 -3.32 -0.49 -19.60
CA ASN A 257 -4.18 -0.85 -20.73
C ASN A 257 -3.95 -2.32 -21.15
N PRO A 258 -4.98 -3.19 -21.12
CA PRO A 258 -6.32 -2.97 -20.59
C PRO A 258 -6.32 -2.71 -19.06
N SER A 259 -7.44 -2.23 -18.53
CA SER A 259 -7.65 -2.02 -17.09
C SER A 259 -8.93 -2.72 -16.62
N PHE A 260 -8.91 -3.30 -15.43
CA PHE A 260 -10.04 -4.03 -14.86
C PHE A 260 -10.24 -3.71 -13.38
N GLU A 261 -11.49 -3.79 -12.90
CA GLU A 261 -11.83 -3.84 -11.48
C GLU A 261 -12.42 -5.21 -11.13
N LEU A 262 -12.05 -5.74 -9.96
CA LEU A 262 -12.67 -6.93 -9.38
C LEU A 262 -13.67 -6.50 -8.32
N GLU A 263 -14.96 -6.56 -8.64
CA GLU A 263 -16.02 -6.38 -7.66
C GLU A 263 -16.31 -7.72 -6.95
N ILE A 264 -16.42 -7.66 -5.63
CA ILE A 264 -16.90 -8.77 -4.78
C ILE A 264 -18.33 -8.44 -4.33
N PHE A 265 -19.25 -9.39 -4.45
CA PHE A 265 -20.61 -9.20 -3.94
C PHE A 265 -20.62 -9.18 -2.41
N PHE A 266 -21.21 -8.13 -1.84
CA PHE A 266 -21.37 -7.96 -0.40
C PHE A 266 -22.78 -7.50 -0.07
N GLN A 267 -23.58 -8.40 0.49
CA GLN A 267 -24.93 -8.12 0.97
C GLN A 267 -24.87 -7.42 2.32
N VAL A 268 -25.32 -6.16 2.36
CA VAL A 268 -25.53 -5.43 3.61
C VAL A 268 -26.86 -5.86 4.19
N TYR A 269 -26.83 -6.50 5.37
CA TYR A 269 -28.01 -6.65 6.21
C TYR A 269 -28.14 -5.38 7.08
N TYR A 270 -29.34 -4.82 7.13
CA TYR A 270 -29.72 -3.66 7.95
C TYR A 270 -30.66 -4.12 9.08
#